data_AF-A0A7K2KW19-F1
#
_entry.id   AF-A0A7K2KW19-F1
#
_cell.length_a   1.000
_cell.length_b   1.000
_cell.length_c   1.000
_cell.angle_alpha   90.00
_cell.angle_beta   90.00
_cell.angle_gamma   90.00
#
_symmetry.space_group_name_H-M   'P 1'
#
loop_
_entity.id
_entity.type
_entity.pdbx_description
1 polymer ?
#
loop_
_entity_poly.entity_id
_entity_poly.type
_entity_poly.pdbx_seq_one_letter_code
_entity_poly.pdbx_strand_id
1 'polypeptide(L)'
;MSRQDGGTPAAPEPHDGAAAAGAVPGARRGRPRSEGVERAVFDAVVLLLGEGLPLAELSIERIARTAGVGKATIYRRWAGKEELFVDLLRSLEAPDPVLTGASVRDDLVVLLESLRERGVAKRTSGLLHNVFAQMQLYPKLWNVYHLTVIEPRRRL
;
A
#
# COMPACT_ATOMS: atom_id res chain seq x y z
N MET A 1 -33.43 -67.96 -35.14
CA MET A 1 -32.61 -69.07 -35.67
C MET A 1 -31.46 -68.40 -36.41
N SER A 2 -30.18 -68.40 -36.01
CA SER A 2 -29.35 -69.17 -35.05
C SER A 2 -28.21 -68.23 -34.62
N ARG A 3 -27.92 -67.94 -33.33
CA ARG A 3 -26.98 -68.64 -32.40
C ARG A 3 -25.82 -69.36 -33.13
N GLN A 4 -24.61 -68.80 -33.14
CA GLN A 4 -23.53 -68.74 -32.12
C GLN A 4 -22.57 -69.93 -32.24
N ASP A 5 -21.27 -69.61 -32.30
CA ASP A 5 -20.12 -70.19 -31.58
C ASP A 5 -18.86 -69.61 -32.27
N GLY A 6 -17.84 -69.00 -31.64
CA GLY A 6 -17.35 -69.05 -30.27
C GLY A 6 -15.86 -69.42 -30.33
N GLY A 7 -14.94 -68.55 -29.88
CA GLY A 7 -13.50 -68.86 -29.86
C GLY A 7 -12.56 -67.70 -29.49
N THR A 8 -12.52 -67.34 -28.20
CA THR A 8 -11.51 -66.53 -27.47
C THR A 8 -10.18 -67.34 -27.37
N PRO A 9 -8.94 -66.77 -27.29
CA PRO A 9 -8.45 -65.85 -26.23
C PRO A 9 -7.41 -64.80 -26.72
N ALA A 10 -6.85 -63.84 -25.98
CA ALA A 10 -6.62 -63.58 -24.57
C ALA A 10 -6.37 -62.06 -24.36
N ALA A 11 -6.59 -61.54 -23.15
CA ALA A 11 -5.94 -60.32 -22.63
C ALA A 11 -4.66 -60.72 -21.86
N PRO A 12 -3.66 -59.82 -21.65
CA PRO A 12 -3.83 -58.75 -20.65
C PRO A 12 -3.22 -57.36 -21.01
N GLU A 13 -3.84 -56.33 -20.42
CA GLU A 13 -3.36 -54.98 -20.07
C GLU A 13 -1.97 -54.98 -19.35
N PRO A 14 -1.32 -53.83 -18.97
CA PRO A 14 -1.56 -52.40 -19.24
C PRO A 14 -0.27 -51.62 -19.62
N HIS A 15 -0.39 -50.35 -20.05
CA HIS A 15 0.60 -49.35 -19.64
C HIS A 15 -0.08 -48.02 -19.31
N ASP A 16 0.07 -47.65 -18.04
CA ASP A 16 -0.31 -46.43 -17.38
C ASP A 16 0.13 -45.16 -18.12
N GLY A 17 -0.75 -44.16 -18.09
CA GLY A 17 -0.44 -42.82 -18.57
C GLY A 17 -1.56 -41.82 -18.31
N ALA A 18 -2.14 -41.87 -17.11
CA ALA A 18 -3.10 -40.90 -16.64
C ALA A 18 -2.53 -39.48 -16.68
N ALA A 19 -3.23 -38.55 -17.34
CA ALA A 19 -3.26 -37.15 -16.93
C ALA A 19 -4.50 -36.47 -17.51
N ALA A 20 -5.57 -36.51 -16.72
CA ALA A 20 -6.71 -35.64 -16.88
C ALA A 20 -6.24 -34.18 -16.98
N ALA A 21 -6.69 -33.49 -18.04
CA ALA A 21 -6.48 -32.07 -18.21
C ALA A 21 -7.20 -31.31 -17.08
N GLY A 22 -6.44 -31.04 -16.01
CA GLY A 22 -6.86 -30.21 -14.90
C GLY A 22 -7.17 -28.80 -15.37
N ALA A 23 -8.34 -28.32 -14.96
CA ALA A 23 -8.73 -26.92 -15.03
C ALA A 23 -7.62 -26.03 -14.45
N VAL A 24 -7.24 -24.99 -15.18
CA VAL A 24 -6.33 -23.95 -14.70
C VAL A 24 -7.17 -22.76 -14.22
N PRO A 25 -7.43 -22.58 -12.91
CA PRO A 25 -7.86 -21.30 -12.39
C PRO A 25 -6.61 -20.46 -12.09
N GLY A 26 -6.09 -19.78 -13.10
CA GLY A 26 -4.83 -19.03 -13.01
C GLY A 26 -4.91 -17.64 -13.61
N ALA A 27 -5.75 -16.75 -13.06
CA ALA A 27 -5.62 -15.31 -13.33
C ALA A 27 -6.39 -14.41 -12.32
N ARG A 28 -6.11 -14.51 -11.02
CA ARG A 28 -6.35 -13.41 -10.07
C ARG A 28 -5.21 -13.34 -9.06
N ARG A 29 -4.06 -12.86 -9.49
CA ARG A 29 -2.89 -12.63 -8.64
C ARG A 29 -2.42 -11.19 -8.83
N GLY A 30 -2.61 -10.36 -7.82
CA GLY A 30 -1.66 -9.28 -7.55
C GLY A 30 -2.03 -7.84 -7.87
N ARG A 31 -3.21 -7.33 -7.47
CA ARG A 31 -3.08 -6.19 -6.56
C ARG A 31 -2.87 -6.82 -5.20
N PRO A 32 -1.67 -6.74 -4.59
CA PRO A 32 -1.41 -7.42 -3.33
C PRO A 32 -2.55 -7.10 -2.35
N ARG A 33 -3.13 -8.14 -1.72
CA ARG A 33 -4.14 -7.95 -0.66
C ARG A 33 -3.66 -6.92 0.39
N SER A 34 -2.34 -6.83 0.56
CA SER A 34 -1.67 -5.80 1.34
C SER A 34 -1.92 -4.37 0.82
N GLU A 35 -1.79 -4.06 -0.47
CA GLU A 35 -2.07 -2.70 -0.99
C GLU A 35 -3.51 -2.26 -0.76
N GLY A 36 -4.48 -3.17 -0.92
CA GLY A 36 -5.89 -2.87 -0.66
C GLY A 36 -6.15 -2.55 0.82
N VAL A 37 -5.54 -3.31 1.73
CA VAL A 37 -5.60 -3.07 3.18
C VAL A 37 -4.93 -1.76 3.56
N GLU A 38 -3.77 -1.46 2.98
CA GLU A 38 -3.05 -0.21 3.26
C GLU A 38 -3.88 1.00 2.86
N ARG A 39 -4.42 0.99 1.64
CA ARG A 39 -5.27 2.07 1.16
C ARG A 39 -6.50 2.25 2.06
N ALA A 40 -7.19 1.18 2.43
CA ALA A 40 -8.34 1.25 3.33
C ALA A 40 -7.98 1.85 4.71
N VAL A 41 -6.80 1.52 5.24
CA VAL A 41 -6.30 2.07 6.51
C VAL A 41 -5.95 3.56 6.37
N PHE A 42 -5.31 3.95 5.27
CA PHE A 42 -4.97 5.35 4.99
C PHE A 42 -6.22 6.21 4.78
N ASP A 43 -7.17 5.73 3.98
CA ASP A 43 -8.45 6.39 3.73
C ASP A 43 -9.21 6.61 5.05
N ALA A 44 -9.22 5.61 5.93
CA ALA A 44 -9.82 5.73 7.26
C ALA A 44 -9.15 6.80 8.13
N VAL A 45 -7.81 6.90 8.10
CA VAL A 45 -7.09 7.93 8.86
C VAL A 45 -7.40 9.32 8.31
N VAL A 46 -7.37 9.49 6.98
CA VAL A 46 -7.71 10.75 6.32
C VAL A 46 -9.15 11.15 6.61
N LEU A 47 -10.10 10.22 6.57
CA LEU A 47 -11.51 10.48 6.91
C LEU A 47 -11.65 11.01 8.34
N LEU A 48 -11.09 10.29 9.32
CA LEU A 48 -11.19 10.66 10.73
C LEU A 48 -10.58 12.04 11.02
N LEU A 49 -9.43 12.34 10.40
CA LEU A 49 -8.79 13.65 10.53
C LEU A 49 -9.60 14.74 9.82
N GLY A 50 -10.23 14.42 8.69
CA GLY A 50 -11.13 15.32 7.96
C GLY A 50 -12.42 15.65 8.71
N GLU A 51 -12.90 14.73 9.55
CA GLU A 51 -14.00 14.95 10.49
C GLU A 51 -13.59 15.81 11.72
N GLY A 52 -12.33 16.24 11.79
CA GLY A 52 -11.81 17.11 12.84
C GLY A 52 -11.28 16.38 14.06
N LEU A 53 -11.14 15.05 14.01
CA LEU A 53 -10.61 14.28 15.14
C LEU A 53 -9.13 14.66 15.40
N PRO A 54 -8.76 15.07 16.62
CA PRO A 54 -7.36 15.39 16.93
C PRO A 54 -6.45 14.16 16.80
N LEU A 55 -5.20 14.40 16.44
CA LEU A 55 -4.16 13.35 16.31
C LEU A 55 -3.97 12.57 17.61
N ALA A 56 -4.14 13.24 18.76
CA ALA A 56 -4.13 12.69 20.10
C ALA A 56 -5.16 11.56 20.27
N GLU A 57 -6.37 11.77 19.75
CA GLU A 57 -7.53 10.92 19.94
C GLU A 57 -7.66 9.82 18.87
N LEU A 58 -6.79 9.85 17.87
CA LEU A 58 -6.71 8.78 16.88
C LEU A 58 -6.15 7.51 17.52
N SER A 59 -6.87 6.40 17.43
CA SER A 59 -6.47 5.09 17.98
C SER A 59 -6.53 3.99 16.91
N ILE A 60 -5.67 2.98 17.04
CA ILE A 60 -5.65 1.83 16.12
C ILE A 60 -7.02 1.11 16.11
N GLU A 61 -7.70 1.05 17.24
CA GLU A 61 -9.08 0.58 17.40
C GLU A 61 -10.05 1.29 16.45
N ARG A 62 -10.03 2.64 16.49
CA ARG A 62 -10.95 3.49 15.75
C ARG A 62 -10.62 3.43 14.26
N ILE A 63 -9.34 3.43 13.90
CA ILE A 63 -8.87 3.24 12.52
C ILE A 63 -9.33 1.89 11.99
N ALA A 64 -9.10 0.80 12.73
CA ALA A 64 -9.47 -0.55 12.33
C ALA A 64 -10.97 -0.69 12.02
N ARG A 65 -11.83 -0.15 12.91
CA ARG A 65 -13.29 -0.11 12.66
C ARG A 65 -13.63 0.67 11.40
N THR A 66 -13.06 1.86 11.25
CA THR A 66 -13.36 2.77 10.12
C THR A 66 -12.91 2.18 8.79
N ALA A 67 -11.75 1.52 8.78
CA ALA A 67 -11.18 0.85 7.62
C ALA A 67 -11.82 -0.52 7.31
N GLY A 68 -12.68 -1.04 8.18
CA GLY A 68 -13.27 -2.38 8.04
C GLY A 68 -12.23 -3.52 8.12
N VAL A 69 -11.13 -3.32 8.85
CA VAL A 69 -10.07 -4.34 9.02
C VAL A 69 -9.88 -4.72 10.49
N GLY A 70 -9.37 -5.93 10.76
CA GLY A 70 -9.04 -6.35 12.12
C GLY A 70 -7.74 -5.69 12.63
N LYS A 71 -7.65 -5.38 13.94
CA LYS A 71 -6.44 -4.78 14.54
C LYS A 71 -5.15 -5.55 14.24
N ALA A 72 -5.19 -6.87 14.31
CA ALA A 72 -4.04 -7.72 13.99
C ALA A 72 -3.54 -7.54 12.55
N THR A 73 -4.41 -7.14 11.62
CA THR A 73 -4.03 -6.80 10.25
C THR A 73 -3.21 -5.52 10.19
N ILE A 74 -3.53 -4.53 11.03
CA ILE A 74 -2.76 -3.29 11.16
C ILE A 74 -1.43 -3.56 11.86
N TYR A 75 -1.44 -4.23 13.02
CA TYR A 75 -0.23 -4.50 13.80
C TYR A 75 0.81 -5.37 13.09
N ARG A 76 0.38 -6.22 12.15
CA ARG A 76 1.32 -7.01 11.32
C ARG A 76 2.18 -6.12 10.40
N ARG A 77 1.70 -4.92 10.05
CA ARG A 77 2.35 -4.04 9.08
C ARG A 77 2.99 -2.81 9.72
N TRP A 78 2.41 -2.33 10.81
CA TRP A 78 2.93 -1.21 11.58
C TRP A 78 3.02 -1.61 13.04
N ALA A 79 4.18 -1.44 13.65
CA ALA A 79 4.40 -1.71 15.06
C ALA A 79 3.56 -0.79 15.97
N GLY A 80 3.14 0.38 15.46
CA GLY A 80 2.32 1.33 16.19
C GLY A 80 1.67 2.40 15.30
N LYS A 81 0.94 3.31 15.95
CA LYS A 81 0.26 4.42 15.29
C LYS A 81 1.25 5.34 14.57
N GLU A 82 2.41 5.56 15.17
CA GLU A 82 3.43 6.48 14.67
C GLU A 82 3.98 6.02 13.33
N GLU A 83 4.31 4.73 13.21
CA GLU A 83 4.83 4.15 11.96
C GLU A 83 3.78 4.16 10.84
N LEU A 84 2.53 3.86 11.18
CA LEU A 84 1.39 3.99 10.26
C LEU A 84 1.27 5.41 9.72
N PHE A 85 1.35 6.41 10.60
CA PHE A 85 1.26 7.81 10.22
C PHE A 85 2.41 8.25 9.31
N VAL A 86 3.61 7.77 9.58
CA VAL A 86 4.79 8.05 8.76
C VAL A 86 4.58 7.53 7.33
N ASP A 87 4.12 6.29 7.19
CA ASP A 87 3.85 5.74 5.86
C ASP A 87 2.68 6.43 5.15
N LEU A 88 1.64 6.81 5.89
CA LEU A 88 0.58 7.66 5.34
C LEU A 88 1.16 8.97 4.79
N LEU A 89 1.95 9.69 5.59
CA LEU A 89 2.54 10.96 5.15
C LEU A 89 3.45 10.77 3.94
N ARG A 90 4.25 9.70 3.89
CA ARG A 90 5.04 9.33 2.70
C ARG A 90 4.17 9.12 1.47
N SER A 91 3.05 8.43 1.62
CA SER A 91 2.13 8.16 0.50
C SER A 91 1.49 9.42 -0.08
N LEU A 92 1.42 10.50 0.71
CA LEU A 92 0.90 11.80 0.31
C LEU A 92 1.97 12.70 -0.29
N GLU A 93 3.25 12.36 -0.17
CA GLU A 93 4.30 13.16 -0.76
C GLU A 93 4.46 12.85 -2.25
N ALA A 94 4.54 13.89 -3.07
CA ALA A 94 4.88 13.73 -4.47
C ALA A 94 6.27 13.07 -4.62
N PRO A 95 6.43 12.18 -5.62
CA PRO A 95 7.74 11.64 -5.96
C PRO A 95 8.71 12.77 -6.32
N ASP A 96 9.99 12.53 -6.10
CA ASP A 96 11.01 13.50 -6.49
C ASP A 96 11.04 13.65 -8.02
N PRO A 97 11.26 14.89 -8.51
CA PRO A 97 11.32 15.11 -9.94
C PRO A 97 12.55 14.43 -10.53
N VAL A 98 12.41 13.90 -11.75
CA VAL A 98 13.54 13.34 -12.49
C VAL A 98 14.36 14.51 -13.04
N LEU A 99 15.63 14.59 -12.63
CA LEU A 99 16.58 15.59 -13.11
C LEU A 99 17.28 15.08 -14.36
N THR A 100 17.54 15.98 -15.29
CA THR A 100 18.20 15.62 -16.56
C THR A 100 19.71 15.54 -16.42
N GLY A 101 20.28 16.30 -15.48
CA GLY A 101 21.73 16.45 -15.31
C GLY A 101 22.39 17.30 -16.38
N ALA A 102 21.64 17.80 -17.38
CA ALA A 102 22.20 18.51 -18.52
C ALA A 102 22.54 19.99 -18.20
N SER A 103 21.87 20.57 -17.19
CA SER A 103 22.03 21.97 -16.79
C SER A 103 21.67 22.12 -15.32
N VAL A 104 22.65 22.57 -14.51
CA VAL A 104 22.45 22.85 -13.09
C VAL A 104 21.32 23.86 -12.87
N ARG A 105 21.23 24.87 -13.73
CA ARG A 105 20.17 25.88 -13.66
C ARG A 105 18.80 25.25 -13.84
N ASP A 106 18.64 24.43 -14.88
CA ASP A 106 17.33 23.90 -15.24
C ASP A 106 16.89 22.80 -14.27
N ASP A 107 17.83 21.98 -13.80
CA ASP A 107 17.57 21.03 -12.72
C ASP A 107 17.19 21.77 -11.41
N LEU A 108 17.82 22.90 -11.09
CA LEU A 108 17.43 23.72 -9.93
C LEU A 108 16.02 24.31 -10.08
N VAL A 109 15.64 24.75 -11.28
CA VAL A 109 14.28 25.22 -11.58
C VAL A 109 13.27 24.10 -11.33
N VAL A 110 13.55 22.89 -11.82
CA VAL A 110 12.70 21.70 -11.61
C VAL A 110 12.54 21.36 -10.12
N LEU A 111 13.64 21.42 -9.35
CA LEU A 111 13.60 21.18 -7.90
C LEU A 111 12.77 22.23 -7.16
N LEU A 112 12.97 23.51 -7.48
CA LEU A 112 12.23 24.62 -6.86
C LEU A 112 10.74 24.58 -7.21
N GLU A 113 10.40 24.17 -8.43
CA GLU A 113 9.02 24.01 -8.87
C GLU A 113 8.33 22.88 -8.11
N SER A 114 8.99 21.72 -8.00
CA SER A 114 8.50 20.61 -7.17
C SER A 114 8.35 21.00 -5.69
N LEU A 115 9.28 21.80 -5.14
CA LEU A 115 9.15 22.37 -3.79
C LEU A 115 7.93 23.29 -3.65
N ARG A 116 7.69 24.16 -4.64
CA ARG A 116 6.54 25.07 -4.70
C ARG A 116 5.22 24.30 -4.69
N GLU A 117 5.05 23.34 -5.60
CA GLU A 117 3.82 22.54 -5.73
C GLU A 117 3.50 21.79 -4.44
N ARG A 118 4.50 21.13 -3.84
CA ARG A 118 4.35 20.45 -2.54
C ARG A 118 3.94 21.40 -1.42
N GLY A 119 4.59 22.56 -1.34
CA GLY A 119 4.28 23.59 -0.33
C GLY A 119 2.89 24.20 -0.50
N VAL A 120 2.40 24.34 -1.74
CA VAL A 120 1.03 24.76 -2.02
C VAL A 120 0.04 23.67 -1.60
N ALA A 121 0.21 22.42 -2.05
CA ALA A 121 -0.69 21.31 -1.73
C ALA A 121 -0.86 21.08 -0.22
N LYS A 122 0.24 21.18 0.55
CA LYS A 122 0.21 21.05 2.02
C LYS A 122 -0.55 22.21 2.70
N ARG A 123 -0.48 23.43 2.16
CA ARG A 123 -1.17 24.62 2.71
C ARG A 123 -2.63 24.71 2.30
N THR A 124 -2.96 24.32 1.07
CA THR A 124 -4.34 24.35 0.57
C THR A 124 -5.19 23.21 1.15
N SER A 125 -4.56 22.11 1.55
CA SER A 125 -5.24 21.06 2.30
C SER A 125 -5.31 21.42 3.79
N GLY A 126 -6.46 21.93 4.24
CA GLY A 126 -6.69 22.26 5.65
C GLY A 126 -6.46 21.07 6.60
N LEU A 127 -6.75 19.85 6.14
CA LEU A 127 -6.44 18.61 6.85
C LEU A 127 -4.94 18.44 7.04
N LEU A 128 -4.16 18.49 5.95
CA LEU A 128 -2.70 18.28 6.05
C LEU A 128 -2.04 19.38 6.86
N HIS A 129 -2.47 20.63 6.68
CA HIS A 129 -1.98 21.74 7.49
C HIS A 129 -2.20 21.50 8.99
N ASN A 130 -3.41 21.08 9.38
CA ASN A 130 -3.73 20.79 10.78
C ASN A 130 -2.92 19.60 11.32
N VAL A 131 -2.77 18.53 10.54
CA VAL A 131 -1.93 17.37 10.90
C VAL A 131 -0.48 17.78 11.12
N PHE A 132 0.09 18.59 10.23
CA PHE A 132 1.46 19.09 10.38
C PHE A 132 1.63 19.97 11.63
N ALA A 133 0.68 20.86 11.91
CA ALA A 133 0.70 21.69 13.11
C ALA A 133 0.64 20.85 14.39
N GLN A 134 -0.23 19.82 14.43
CA GLN A 134 -0.32 18.92 15.58
C GLN A 134 0.89 18.01 15.71
N MET A 135 1.50 17.55 14.61
CA MET A 135 2.66 16.66 14.63
C MET A 135 3.88 17.28 15.34
N GLN A 136 4.03 18.61 15.27
CA GLN A 136 5.09 19.32 16.00
C GLN A 136 4.96 19.20 17.53
N LEU A 137 3.75 18.92 18.04
CA LEU A 137 3.48 18.69 19.46
C LEU A 137 3.83 17.26 19.91
N TYR A 138 4.19 16.37 18.98
CA TYR A 138 4.56 14.98 19.24
C TYR A 138 5.99 14.71 18.74
N PRO A 139 7.03 15.03 19.55
CA PRO A 139 8.43 14.97 19.12
C PRO A 139 8.87 13.61 18.56
N LYS A 140 8.31 12.51 19.07
CA LYS A 140 8.58 11.16 18.56
C LYS A 140 8.11 11.00 17.12
N LEU A 141 6.88 11.42 16.81
CA LEU A 141 6.32 11.34 15.47
C LEU A 141 7.05 12.28 14.50
N TRP A 142 7.37 13.49 14.96
CA TRP A 142 8.17 14.46 14.20
C TRP A 142 9.55 13.91 13.84
N ASN A 143 10.25 13.28 14.79
CA ASN A 143 11.56 12.69 14.56
C ASN A 143 11.51 11.54 13.55
N VAL A 144 10.56 10.62 13.70
CA VAL A 144 10.43 9.52 12.74
C VAL A 144 10.11 10.08 11.37
N TYR A 145 9.16 11.01 11.24
CA TYR A 145 8.85 11.69 9.98
C TYR A 145 10.10 12.33 9.35
N HIS A 146 10.89 13.09 10.11
CA HIS A 146 12.10 13.71 9.59
C HIS A 146 13.10 12.70 9.01
N LEU A 147 13.39 11.64 9.76
CA LEU A 147 14.37 10.64 9.35
C LEU A 147 13.91 9.80 8.15
N THR A 148 12.60 9.59 8.02
CA THR A 148 12.02 8.64 7.08
C THR A 148 11.48 9.27 5.81
N VAL A 149 11.14 10.56 5.86
CA VAL A 149 10.45 11.29 4.80
C VAL A 149 11.31 12.44 4.28
N ILE A 150 11.95 13.19 5.17
CA ILE A 150 12.71 14.40 4.82
C ILE A 150 14.17 14.08 4.50
N GLU A 151 14.86 13.33 5.37
CA GLU A 151 16.29 13.07 5.22
C GLU A 151 16.70 12.33 3.95
N PRO A 152 15.96 11.32 3.46
CA PRO A 152 16.31 10.66 2.20
C PRO A 152 16.47 11.64 1.04
N ARG A 153 15.69 12.72 1.01
CA ARG A 153 15.72 13.75 -0.05
C ARG A 153 16.92 14.69 0.05
N ARG A 154 17.56 14.81 1.23
CA ARG A 154 18.78 15.63 1.42
C ARG A 154 20.05 14.97 0.90
N ARG A 155 19.99 13.66 0.62
CA ARG A 155 21.13 12.87 0.15
C ARG A 155 21.16 12.66 -1.37
N LEU A 156 20.15 13.18 -2.08
CA LEU A 156 20.09 13.25 -3.55
C LEU A 156 20.80 14.52 -4.03
#